data_AF-A0A352KL45-F1
#
_entry.id   AF-A0A352KL45-F1
#
_cell.length_a   1.000
_cell.length_b   1.000
_cell.length_c   1.000
_cell.angle_alpha   90.00
_cell.angle_beta   90.00
_cell.angle_gamma   90.00
#
_symmetry.space_group_name_H-M   'P 1'
#
loop_
_entity.id
_entity.type
_entity.pdbx_description
1 polymer ?
#
loop_
_entity_poly.entity_id
_entity_poly.type
_entity_poly.pdbx_seq_one_letter_code
_entity_poly.pdbx_strand_id
1 'polypeptide(L)'
;TQSAREIPEDDPRNPGVIADNVGDNVGDVAGMGSDIFESYCGSMIATIAMAATMSDLVIAELGARESLMFLPLALASAGLVCSIGGIALVRFLSDRPPEKALRAGTIGSAALFIVVAFFVILMSDVNTKIWFAVLVGALGGIVIGLVTEYYTS
;
A
#
# COMPACT_ATOMS: atom_id res chain seq x y z
N THR A 1 -25.34 -16.17 -17.27
CA THR A 1 -26.65 -15.83 -17.85
C THR A 1 -26.41 -15.17 -19.18
N GLN A 2 -26.70 -15.86 -20.30
CA GLN A 2 -26.54 -15.32 -21.66
C GLN A 2 -27.45 -14.10 -21.83
N SER A 3 -26.90 -12.88 -21.74
CA SER A 3 -27.70 -11.64 -21.75
C SER A 3 -28.04 -11.21 -23.19
N ALA A 4 -29.12 -11.79 -23.70
CA ALA A 4 -30.18 -11.19 -24.51
C ALA A 4 -29.93 -10.47 -25.85
N ARG A 5 -28.70 -10.15 -26.29
CA ARG A 5 -28.42 -9.70 -27.67
C ARG A 5 -27.00 -10.10 -28.09
N GLU A 6 -26.82 -10.59 -29.32
CA GLU A 6 -25.51 -10.81 -29.97
C GLU A 6 -24.80 -9.47 -30.29
N ILE A 7 -24.80 -8.52 -29.36
CA ILE A 7 -24.07 -7.25 -29.48
C ILE A 7 -22.81 -7.33 -28.62
N PRO A 8 -21.69 -6.73 -29.07
CA PRO A 8 -20.45 -6.68 -28.29
C PRO A 8 -20.62 -6.06 -26.90
N GLU A 9 -19.70 -6.40 -26.00
CA GLU A 9 -19.45 -5.65 -24.76
C GLU A 9 -19.10 -4.19 -25.11
N ASP A 10 -19.61 -3.23 -24.33
CA ASP A 10 -19.51 -1.79 -24.60
C ASP A 10 -20.14 -1.28 -25.91
N ASP A 11 -21.10 -2.01 -26.48
CA ASP A 11 -21.78 -1.53 -27.69
C ASP A 11 -22.64 -0.28 -27.40
N PRO A 12 -22.51 0.81 -28.20
CA PRO A 12 -23.26 2.05 -27.98
C PRO A 12 -24.78 1.92 -28.09
N ARG A 13 -25.30 0.81 -28.63
CA ARG A 13 -26.73 0.48 -28.69
C ARG A 13 -27.26 -0.08 -27.37
N ASN A 14 -26.38 -0.47 -26.45
CA ASN A 14 -26.74 -0.90 -25.11
C ASN A 14 -26.87 0.34 -24.21
N PRO A 15 -28.07 0.68 -23.70
CA PRO A 15 -28.28 1.86 -22.86
C PRO A 15 -27.54 1.80 -21.51
N GLY A 16 -27.04 0.63 -21.11
CA GLY A 16 -26.27 0.44 -19.89
C GLY A 16 -24.82 0.90 -19.96
N VAL A 17 -24.22 1.03 -21.16
CA VAL A 17 -22.76 1.24 -21.32
C VAL A 17 -22.30 2.56 -20.73
N ILE A 18 -23.12 3.62 -20.79
CA ILE A 18 -22.79 4.89 -20.14
C ILE A 18 -22.79 4.75 -18.62
N ALA A 19 -23.74 4.00 -18.05
CA ALA A 19 -23.79 3.79 -16.61
C ALA A 19 -22.65 2.90 -16.12
N ASP A 20 -22.22 1.93 -16.93
CA ASP A 20 -21.10 1.03 -16.66
C ASP A 20 -19.78 1.80 -16.60
N ASN A 21 -19.44 2.54 -17.66
CA ASN A 21 -18.23 3.37 -17.72
C ASN A 21 -18.21 4.48 -16.65
N VAL A 22 -19.38 5.03 -16.27
CA VAL A 22 -19.48 5.94 -15.13
C VAL A 22 -19.25 5.19 -13.82
N GLY A 23 -19.80 3.99 -13.70
CA GLY A 23 -19.61 3.07 -12.58
C GLY A 23 -18.14 2.77 -12.30
N ASP A 24 -17.35 2.43 -13.33
CA ASP A 24 -15.91 2.15 -13.18
C ASP A 24 -15.15 3.34 -12.57
N ASN A 25 -15.47 4.57 -12.99
CA ASN A 25 -14.82 5.75 -12.44
C ASN A 25 -15.29 6.08 -11.02
N VAL A 26 -16.59 5.92 -10.73
CA VAL A 26 -17.17 6.28 -9.43
C VAL A 26 -16.89 5.23 -8.37
N GLY A 27 -16.97 3.95 -8.72
CA GLY A 27 -16.71 2.82 -7.83
C GLY A 27 -15.22 2.50 -7.76
N ASP A 28 -14.66 2.01 -8.86
CA ASP A 28 -13.34 1.39 -8.86
C ASP A 28 -12.21 2.40 -8.70
N VAL A 29 -12.39 3.64 -9.16
CA VAL A 29 -11.38 4.69 -8.96
C VAL A 29 -11.65 5.50 -7.70
N ALA A 30 -12.78 6.21 -7.61
CA ALA A 30 -13.04 7.11 -6.50
C ALA A 30 -13.29 6.37 -5.17
N GLY A 31 -14.04 5.26 -5.22
CA GLY A 31 -14.31 4.43 -4.05
C GLY A 31 -13.04 3.76 -3.51
N MET A 32 -12.29 3.05 -4.37
CA MET A 32 -11.03 2.41 -3.97
C MET A 32 -10.01 3.41 -3.42
N GLY A 33 -9.92 4.61 -4.02
CA GLY A 33 -9.03 5.66 -3.55
C GLY A 33 -9.35 6.12 -2.12
N SER A 34 -10.64 6.30 -1.80
CA SER A 34 -11.08 6.67 -0.45
C SER A 34 -10.83 5.56 0.57
N ASP A 35 -11.09 4.31 0.20
CA ASP A 35 -10.92 3.15 1.08
C ASP A 35 -9.44 2.98 1.50
N ILE A 36 -8.52 3.06 0.53
CA ILE A 36 -7.08 3.00 0.80
C ILE A 36 -6.63 4.20 1.64
N PHE A 37 -7.16 5.40 1.38
CA PHE A 37 -6.83 6.58 2.18
C PHE A 37 -7.28 6.45 3.64
N GLU A 38 -8.49 5.93 3.87
CA GLU A 38 -9.01 5.68 5.22
C GLU A 38 -8.13 4.70 5.98
N SER A 39 -7.81 3.55 5.37
CA SER A 39 -6.94 2.54 5.97
C SER A 39 -5.52 3.06 6.25
N TYR A 40 -4.95 3.85 5.32
CA TYR A 40 -3.62 4.44 5.45
C TYR A 40 -3.57 5.45 6.61
N CYS A 41 -4.49 6.41 6.63
CA CYS A 41 -4.59 7.40 7.71
C CYS A 41 -4.92 6.74 9.06
N GLY A 42 -5.86 5.79 9.06
CA GLY A 42 -6.26 5.05 10.25
C GLY A 42 -5.11 4.32 10.90
N SER A 43 -4.27 3.63 10.12
CA SER A 43 -3.09 2.91 10.64
C SER A 43 -2.07 3.84 11.31
N MET A 44 -1.82 5.02 10.73
CA MET A 44 -0.91 6.02 11.30
C MET A 44 -1.48 6.61 12.59
N ILE A 45 -2.74 7.06 12.56
CA ILE A 45 -3.40 7.67 13.72
C ILE A 45 -3.48 6.66 14.89
N ALA A 46 -3.82 5.40 14.61
CA ALA A 46 -3.85 4.35 15.62
C ALA A 46 -2.46 4.15 16.27
N THR A 47 -1.40 4.09 15.45
CA THR A 47 -0.03 3.93 15.94
C THR A 47 0.41 5.13 16.79
N ILE A 48 0.08 6.35 16.37
CA ILE A 48 0.38 7.59 17.12
C ILE A 48 -0.37 7.59 18.46
N ALA A 49 -1.66 7.27 18.45
CA ALA A 49 -2.49 7.24 19.65
C ALA A 49 -2.01 6.18 20.65
N MET A 50 -1.58 5.01 20.15
CA MET A 50 -0.96 3.97 20.96
C MET A 50 0.33 4.47 21.61
N ALA A 51 1.25 5.08 20.85
CA ALA A 51 2.48 5.65 21.40
C ALA A 51 2.19 6.77 22.43
N ALA A 52 1.20 7.62 22.16
CA ALA A 52 0.80 8.73 23.02
C ALA A 52 0.20 8.28 24.36
N THR A 53 -0.40 7.08 24.43
CA THR A 53 -1.08 6.57 25.63
C THR A 53 -0.33 5.44 26.35
N MET A 54 0.79 4.99 25.80
CA MET A 54 1.59 3.90 26.35
C MET A 54 2.21 4.27 27.72
N SER A 55 2.37 3.28 28.60
CA SER A 55 2.98 3.48 29.93
C SER A 55 4.48 3.74 29.83
N ASP A 56 5.03 4.51 30.77
CA ASP A 56 6.44 4.89 30.77
C ASP A 56 7.40 3.69 30.88
N LEU A 57 6.98 2.59 31.51
CA LEU A 57 7.73 1.32 31.56
C LEU A 57 8.03 0.76 30.16
N VAL A 58 7.07 0.84 29.24
CA VAL A 58 7.23 0.33 27.87
C VAL A 58 7.98 1.35 27.00
N ILE A 59 7.74 2.65 27.21
CA ILE A 59 8.49 3.73 26.54
C ILE A 59 9.99 3.62 26.84
N ALA A 60 10.37 3.30 28.08
CA ALA A 60 11.76 3.13 28.47
C ALA A 60 12.50 2.03 27.68
N GLU A 61 11.79 1.00 27.20
CA GLU A 61 12.38 -0.07 26.38
C GLU A 61 12.38 0.23 24.88
N LEU A 62 11.42 1.04 24.41
CA LEU A 62 11.18 1.26 22.98
C LEU A 62 11.80 2.54 22.42
N GLY A 63 12.03 3.56 23.25
CA GLY A 63 12.56 4.86 22.84
C GLY A 63 11.64 6.02 23.25
N ALA A 64 12.09 7.25 23.02
CA ALA A 64 11.36 8.45 23.43
C ALA A 64 9.94 8.49 22.82
N ARG A 65 8.95 8.89 23.64
CA ARG A 65 7.52 8.97 23.24
C ARG A 65 7.32 9.80 21.97
N GLU A 66 7.98 10.95 21.89
CA GLU A 66 7.97 11.85 20.73
C GLU A 66 8.45 11.12 19.46
N SER A 67 9.57 10.39 19.54
CA SER A 67 10.11 9.61 18.41
C SER A 67 9.16 8.51 17.97
N LEU A 68 8.52 7.81 18.92
CA LEU A 68 7.55 6.75 18.62
C LEU A 68 6.26 7.29 17.98
N MET A 69 5.81 8.47 18.38
CA MET A 69 4.68 9.16 17.76
C MET A 69 5.04 9.67 16.36
N PHE A 70 6.27 10.12 16.14
CA PHE A 70 6.71 10.59 14.83
C PHE A 70 7.00 9.47 13.84
N LEU A 71 7.42 8.30 14.33
CA LEU A 71 7.86 7.17 13.51
C LEU A 71 6.88 6.73 12.39
N PRO A 72 5.56 6.55 12.63
CA PRO A 72 4.63 6.18 11.55
C PRO A 72 4.60 7.23 10.42
N LEU A 73 4.73 8.52 10.73
CA LEU A 73 4.78 9.60 9.72
C LEU A 73 6.09 9.57 8.92
N ALA A 74 7.21 9.30 9.60
CA ALA A 74 8.52 9.16 8.95
C ALA A 74 8.54 7.95 7.99
N LEU A 75 8.02 6.80 8.44
CA LEU A 75 7.92 5.59 7.63
C LEU A 75 6.97 5.79 6.44
N ALA A 76 5.81 6.42 6.64
CA ALA A 76 4.87 6.80 5.59
C ALA A 76 5.54 7.66 4.50
N SER A 77 6.29 8.68 4.92
CA SER A 77 7.01 9.58 4.00
C SER A 77 8.11 8.84 3.21
N ALA A 78 8.87 7.99 3.89
CA ALA A 78 9.88 7.15 3.25
C ALA A 78 9.24 6.16 2.25
N GLY A 79 8.10 5.57 2.61
CA GLY A 79 7.32 4.68 1.75
C GLY A 79 6.85 5.38 0.47
N LEU A 80 6.39 6.63 0.55
CA LEU A 80 6.02 7.43 -0.63
C LEU A 80 7.21 7.62 -1.59
N VAL A 81 8.40 7.91 -1.06
CA VAL A 81 9.62 8.03 -1.88
C VAL A 81 9.97 6.70 -2.54
N CYS A 82 9.83 5.58 -1.83
CA CYS A 82 10.05 4.24 -2.38
C CYS A 82 9.04 3.91 -3.48
N SER A 83 7.77 4.32 -3.33
CA SER A 83 6.72 4.15 -4.34
C SER A 83 6.99 4.94 -5.62
N ILE A 84 7.56 6.16 -5.53
CA ILE A 84 8.01 6.91 -6.71
C ILE A 84 9.07 6.10 -7.48
N GLY A 85 10.02 5.49 -6.76
CA GLY A 85 11.01 4.58 -7.35
C GLY A 85 10.37 3.35 -8.01
N GLY A 86 9.37 2.74 -7.36
CA GLY A 86 8.58 1.64 -7.92
C GLY A 86 7.86 2.01 -9.21
N ILE A 87 7.23 3.19 -9.26
CA ILE A 87 6.58 3.71 -10.47
C ILE A 87 7.61 3.90 -11.61
N ALA A 88 8.81 4.41 -11.29
CA ALA A 88 9.88 4.51 -12.26
C ALA A 88 10.33 3.14 -12.79
N LEU A 89 10.38 2.12 -11.93
CA LEU A 89 10.67 0.73 -12.32
C LEU A 89 9.59 0.17 -13.25
N VAL A 90 8.30 0.37 -12.95
CA VAL A 90 7.20 -0.04 -13.85
C VAL A 90 7.35 0.62 -15.22
N ARG A 91 7.64 1.93 -15.25
CA ARG A 91 7.85 2.69 -16.49
C ARG A 91 9.04 2.14 -17.29
N PHE A 92 10.12 1.75 -16.63
CA PHE A 92 11.28 1.14 -17.29
C PHE A 92 10.98 -0.25 -17.85
N LEU A 93 10.00 -0.96 -17.28
CA LEU A 93 9.59 -2.30 -17.69
C LEU A 93 8.36 -2.31 -18.60
N SER A 94 8.01 -1.18 -19.23
CA SER A 94 6.81 -1.06 -20.07
C SER A 94 6.78 -2.00 -21.27
N ASP A 95 7.95 -2.50 -21.71
CA ASP A 95 8.06 -3.45 -22.83
C ASP A 95 7.76 -4.90 -22.42
N ARG A 96 7.53 -5.16 -21.14
CA ARG A 96 7.19 -6.49 -20.59
C ARG A 96 5.66 -6.64 -20.46
N PRO A 97 5.15 -7.88 -20.30
CA PRO A 97 3.74 -8.09 -19.99
C PRO A 97 3.31 -7.24 -18.78
N PRO A 98 2.16 -6.52 -18.84
CA PRO A 98 1.75 -5.57 -17.80
C PRO A 98 1.71 -6.19 -16.39
N GLU A 99 1.23 -7.43 -16.27
CA GLU A 99 1.20 -8.20 -15.02
C GLU A 99 2.59 -8.29 -14.36
N LYS A 100 3.65 -8.55 -15.14
CA LYS A 100 5.02 -8.73 -14.65
C LYS A 100 5.66 -7.38 -14.32
N ALA A 101 5.37 -6.36 -15.12
CA ALA A 101 5.85 -5.01 -14.87
C ALA A 101 5.26 -4.45 -13.56
N LEU A 102 3.94 -4.61 -13.37
CA LEU A 102 3.24 -4.21 -12.14
C LEU A 102 3.74 -4.99 -10.92
N ARG A 103 3.87 -6.32 -11.02
CA ARG A 103 4.42 -7.16 -9.95
C ARG A 103 5.84 -6.74 -9.55
N ALA A 104 6.70 -6.47 -10.53
CA ALA A 104 8.06 -6.01 -10.28
C ALA A 104 8.09 -4.64 -9.59
N GLY A 105 7.21 -3.72 -10.00
CA GLY A 105 7.07 -2.41 -9.37
C GLY A 105 6.62 -2.47 -7.92
N THR A 106 5.59 -3.26 -7.62
CA THR A 106 4.99 -3.37 -6.27
C THR A 106 5.90 -4.11 -5.30
N ILE A 107 6.48 -5.24 -5.70
CA ILE A 107 7.43 -5.98 -4.86
C ILE A 107 8.74 -5.20 -4.73
N GLY A 108 9.19 -4.54 -5.80
CA GLY A 108 10.39 -3.71 -5.80
C GLY A 108 10.29 -2.52 -4.84
N SER A 109 9.16 -1.81 -4.83
CA SER A 109 8.94 -0.70 -3.90
C SER A 109 8.85 -1.19 -2.45
N ALA A 110 8.18 -2.32 -2.20
CA ALA A 110 8.09 -2.91 -0.86
C ALA A 110 9.45 -3.39 -0.33
N ALA A 111 10.26 -4.04 -1.17
CA ALA A 111 11.61 -4.46 -0.81
C ALA A 111 12.52 -3.26 -0.52
N LEU A 112 12.46 -2.21 -1.35
CA LEU A 112 13.18 -0.97 -1.10
C LEU A 112 12.73 -0.31 0.21
N PHE A 113 11.42 -0.27 0.46
CA PHE A 113 10.86 0.27 1.69
C PHE A 113 11.36 -0.46 2.94
N ILE A 114 11.42 -1.80 2.93
CA ILE A 114 11.95 -2.59 4.07
C ILE A 114 13.38 -2.14 4.42
N VAL A 115 14.23 -1.91 3.41
CA VAL A 115 15.60 -1.45 3.60
C VAL A 115 15.64 0.00 4.10
N VAL A 116 14.89 0.91 3.47
CA VAL A 116 14.85 2.32 3.88
C VAL A 116 14.29 2.47 5.30
N ALA A 117 13.26 1.70 5.65
CA ALA A 117 12.66 1.68 6.98
C ALA A 117 13.67 1.28 8.07
N PHE A 118 14.61 0.39 7.76
CA PHE A 118 15.69 0.04 8.69
C PHE A 118 16.54 1.26 9.03
N PHE A 119 16.94 2.03 8.02
CA PHE A 119 17.73 3.25 8.21
C PHE A 119 16.93 4.35 8.93
N VAL A 120 15.64 4.52 8.61
CA VAL A 120 14.77 5.47 9.32
C VAL A 120 14.70 5.14 10.82
N ILE A 121 14.49 3.87 11.17
CA ILE A 121 14.42 3.40 12.57
C ILE A 121 15.77 3.58 13.26
N LEU A 122 16.88 3.27 12.59
CA LEU A 122 18.23 3.45 13.12
C LEU A 122 18.55 4.92 13.43
N MET A 123 18.08 5.86 12.60
CA MET A 123 18.27 7.30 12.79
C MET A 123 17.31 7.93 13.81
N SER A 124 16.21 7.23 14.17
CA SER A 124 15.15 7.77 15.02
C SER A 124 15.36 7.52 16.52
N ASP A 125 16.49 6.92 16.90
CA ASP A 125 16.84 6.58 18.29
C ASP A 125 15.76 5.75 19.02
N VAL A 126 15.07 4.89 18.26
CA VAL A 126 14.09 3.94 18.79
C VAL A 126 14.65 2.52 18.73
N ASN A 127 14.06 1.62 19.51
CA ASN A 127 14.47 0.23 19.57
C ASN A 127 14.39 -0.43 18.19
N THR A 128 15.52 -0.94 17.70
CA THR A 128 15.62 -1.58 16.39
C THR A 128 14.68 -2.78 16.24
N LYS A 129 14.22 -3.39 17.34
CA LYS A 129 13.23 -4.47 17.30
C LYS A 129 11.92 -4.06 16.62
N ILE A 130 11.57 -2.77 16.63
CA ILE A 130 10.38 -2.24 15.93
C ILE A 130 10.46 -2.51 14.43
N TRP A 131 11.67 -2.55 13.86
CA TRP A 131 11.85 -2.86 12.44
C TRP A 131 11.33 -4.26 12.08
N PHE A 132 11.41 -5.25 12.98
CA PHE A 132 10.84 -6.56 12.71
C PHE A 132 9.31 -6.54 12.56
N ALA A 133 8.62 -5.66 13.29
CA ALA A 133 7.18 -5.48 13.10
C ALA A 133 6.87 -4.90 11.71
N VAL A 134 7.65 -3.91 11.26
CA VAL A 134 7.54 -3.34 9.91
C VAL A 134 7.85 -4.40 8.84
N LEU A 135 8.90 -5.19 9.03
CA LEU A 135 9.30 -6.27 8.14
C LEU A 135 8.17 -7.29 7.97
N VAL A 136 7.63 -7.79 9.09
CA VAL A 136 6.56 -8.81 9.06
C VAL A 136 5.29 -8.25 8.41
N GLY A 137 4.92 -6.99 8.69
CA GLY A 137 3.80 -6.34 8.04
C GLY A 137 3.99 -6.21 6.52
N ALA A 138 5.17 -5.76 6.08
CA ALA A 138 5.49 -5.62 4.66
C ALA A 138 5.53 -6.97 3.94
N LEU A 139 6.14 -8.00 4.54
CA LEU A 139 6.12 -9.36 4.02
C LEU A 139 4.70 -9.92 3.94
N GLY A 140 3.87 -9.66 4.95
CA GLY A 140 2.45 -10.03 4.95
C GLY A 140 1.71 -9.43 3.75
N GLY A 141 1.91 -8.15 3.48
CA GLY A 141 1.34 -7.47 2.30
C GLY A 141 1.79 -8.08 0.97
N ILE A 142 3.09 -8.40 0.83
CA ILE A 142 3.64 -9.08 -0.37
C ILE A 142 3.00 -10.46 -0.54
N VAL A 143 2.90 -11.24 0.53
CA VAL A 143 2.29 -12.58 0.51
C VAL A 143 0.82 -12.51 0.11
N ILE A 144 0.05 -11.57 0.67
CA ILE A 144 -1.35 -11.36 0.29
C ILE A 144 -1.43 -11.04 -1.21
N GLY A 145 -0.60 -10.13 -1.72
CA GLY A 145 -0.58 -9.80 -3.15
C GLY A 145 -0.29 -11.00 -4.05
N LEU A 146 0.72 -11.80 -3.73
CA LEU A 146 1.10 -12.98 -4.50
C LEU A 146 0.03 -14.08 -4.47
N VAL A 147 -0.60 -14.29 -3.31
CA VAL A 147 -1.67 -15.28 -3.16
C VAL A 147 -2.91 -14.83 -3.93
N THR A 148 -3.31 -13.57 -3.81
CA THR A 148 -4.42 -13.01 -4.59
C THR A 148 -4.16 -13.18 -6.08
N GLU A 149 -2.97 -12.82 -6.55
CA GLU A 149 -2.60 -12.97 -7.94
C GLU A 149 -2.69 -14.43 -8.41
N TYR A 150 -2.22 -15.40 -7.61
CA TYR A 150 -2.35 -16.82 -7.96
C TYR A 150 -3.79 -17.29 -8.16
N TYR A 151 -4.75 -16.75 -7.41
CA TYR A 151 -6.16 -17.14 -7.50
C TYR A 151 -6.96 -16.33 -8.51
N THR A 152 -6.47 -15.17 -8.95
CA THR A 152 -7.19 -14.28 -9.89
C THR A 152 -6.52 -14.14 -11.25
N SER A 153 -5.30 -14.67 -11.44
CA SER A 153 -4.56 -14.69 -12.72
C SER A 153 -5.06 -15.75 -13.68
#